data_AF-U2FZY5-F1
#
_entry.id   AF-U2FZY5-F1
#
_cell.length_a   1.000
_cell.length_b   1.000
_cell.length_c   1.000
_cell.angle_alpha   90.00
_cell.angle_beta   90.00
_cell.angle_gamma   90.00
#
_symmetry.space_group_name_H-M   'P 1'
#
loop_
_entity.id
_entity.type
_entity.pdbx_description
1 polymer ?
#
loop_
_entity_poly.entity_id
_entity_poly.type
_entity_poly.pdbx_seq_one_letter_code
_entity_poly.pdbx_strand_id
1 'polypeptide(L)'
;MAVSLTRFKTARPGAGSGHVFQQWLIMTGVLVFVLWVAQQYNVLTTLVAGDMTRVSLLISLIFIVTWGYCGIRSAWLSRETARFERVIRDVDNGARLQRSDTGALTVDDRIQPESAASAYLASLLQLRSHRDGPPPDTVVDVLGERLAGAHEMGWFICGALIKLGLLGTVIGFIVMLATVNSTQSFDVAAIQQLLVGMSQGMRVALYTTLVGLTTSMVLSLQYLLLDRAADRLQARIVTFAQDQRLG
;
A
#
# COMPACT_ATOMS: atom_id res chain seq x y z
N MET A 1 -15.30 0.11 48.05
CA MET A 1 -15.82 -0.62 46.88
C MET A 1 -14.63 -0.89 45.97
N ALA A 2 -14.03 -2.08 46.09
CA ALA A 2 -12.74 -2.42 45.50
C ALA A 2 -12.95 -2.93 44.06
N VAL A 3 -12.59 -2.11 43.08
CA VAL A 3 -12.51 -2.55 41.68
C VAL A 3 -11.16 -3.24 41.51
N SER A 4 -11.19 -4.57 41.60
CA SER A 4 -10.07 -5.44 41.22
C SER A 4 -9.87 -5.29 39.72
N LEU A 5 -8.86 -4.52 39.32
CA LEU A 5 -8.39 -4.43 37.94
C LEU A 5 -7.81 -5.79 37.57
N THR A 6 -8.62 -6.63 36.94
CA THR A 6 -8.19 -7.79 36.16
C THR A 6 -7.03 -7.36 35.26
N ARG A 7 -5.83 -7.85 35.57
CA ARG A 7 -4.65 -7.77 34.71
C ARG A 7 -5.07 -8.11 33.29
N PHE A 8 -5.11 -7.10 32.42
CA PHE A 8 -5.12 -7.33 30.98
C PHE A 8 -3.86 -8.13 30.68
N LYS A 9 -4.09 -9.39 30.33
CA LYS A 9 -3.06 -10.31 29.83
C LYS A 9 -2.47 -9.64 28.61
N THR A 10 -1.33 -8.99 28.79
CA THR A 10 -0.49 -8.44 27.73
C THR A 10 -0.34 -9.52 26.67
N ALA A 11 -0.93 -9.29 25.51
CA ALA A 11 -0.73 -10.15 24.36
C ALA A 11 0.78 -10.22 24.13
N ARG A 12 1.33 -11.45 24.08
CA ARG A 12 2.77 -11.73 24.00
C ARG A 12 3.50 -10.71 23.10
N PRO A 13 4.43 -9.91 23.64
CA PRO A 13 5.32 -9.09 22.82
C PRO A 13 6.29 -10.05 22.12
N GLY A 14 6.25 -10.12 20.78
CA GLY A 14 7.14 -10.99 20.02
C GLY A 14 6.53 -11.71 18.82
N ALA A 15 5.21 -11.73 18.65
CA ALA A 15 4.56 -12.41 17.52
C ALA A 15 4.13 -11.45 16.40
N GLY A 16 4.73 -10.25 16.28
CA GLY A 16 4.22 -9.18 15.41
C GLY A 16 5.17 -8.66 14.33
N SER A 17 6.48 -8.69 14.57
CA SER A 17 7.45 -7.85 13.81
C SER A 17 7.69 -8.25 12.36
N GLY A 18 7.47 -9.51 11.99
CA GLY A 18 7.76 -10.01 10.63
C GLY A 18 6.56 -10.14 9.69
N HIS A 19 5.32 -10.02 10.19
CA HIS A 19 4.16 -10.54 9.45
C HIS A 19 3.79 -9.72 8.21
N VAL A 20 3.99 -8.41 8.23
CA VAL A 20 3.52 -7.54 7.13
C VAL A 20 4.30 -7.79 5.84
N PHE A 21 5.64 -7.86 5.96
CA PHE A 21 6.50 -8.17 4.83
C PHE A 21 6.31 -9.61 4.35
N GLN A 22 6.16 -10.56 5.28
CA GLN A 22 5.85 -11.96 4.94
C GLN A 22 4.51 -12.10 4.22
N GLN A 23 3.47 -11.40 4.66
CA GLN A 23 2.15 -11.38 4.01
C GLN A 23 2.25 -10.81 2.58
N TRP A 24 3.00 -9.72 2.41
CA TRP A 24 3.25 -9.15 1.09
C TRP A 24 4.02 -10.13 0.18
N LEU A 25 5.00 -10.87 0.72
CA LEU A 25 5.77 -11.87 -0.03
C LEU A 25 4.88 -13.06 -0.44
N ILE A 26 3.99 -13.53 0.43
CA ILE A 26 3.02 -14.58 0.10
C ILE A 26 2.08 -14.11 -1.02
N MET A 27 1.50 -12.92 -0.91
CA MET A 27 0.65 -12.36 -1.97
C MET A 27 1.40 -12.20 -3.29
N THR A 28 2.65 -11.76 -3.24
CA THR A 28 3.56 -11.68 -4.38
C THR A 28 3.79 -13.05 -5.01
N GLY A 29 4.05 -14.08 -4.20
CA GLY A 29 4.20 -15.45 -4.69
C GLY A 29 2.94 -15.96 -5.39
N VAL A 30 1.76 -15.72 -4.80
CA VAL A 30 0.48 -16.07 -5.41
C VAL A 30 0.26 -15.31 -6.71
N LEU A 31 0.55 -14.01 -6.74
CA LEU A 31 0.41 -13.17 -7.93
C LEU A 31 1.31 -13.65 -9.07
N VAL A 32 2.59 -13.92 -8.78
CA VAL A 32 3.55 -14.44 -9.76
C VAL A 32 3.12 -15.81 -10.27
N PHE A 33 2.61 -16.68 -9.40
CA PHE A 33 2.08 -17.99 -9.81
C PHE A 33 0.87 -17.84 -10.74
N VAL A 34 -0.09 -16.97 -10.42
CA VAL A 34 -1.25 -16.69 -11.27
C VAL A 34 -0.82 -16.13 -12.63
N LEU A 35 0.14 -15.20 -12.64
CA LEU A 35 0.71 -14.66 -13.89
C LEU A 35 1.43 -15.72 -14.70
N TRP A 36 2.17 -16.62 -14.06
CA TRP A 36 2.82 -17.73 -14.72
C TRP A 36 1.81 -18.68 -15.37
N VAL A 37 0.75 -19.07 -14.65
CA VAL A 37 -0.36 -19.87 -15.20
C VAL A 37 -1.02 -19.15 -16.38
N ALA A 38 -1.32 -17.86 -16.24
CA ALA A 38 -1.91 -17.06 -17.31
C ALA A 38 -1.03 -17.01 -18.57
N GLN A 39 0.30 -17.00 -18.40
CA GLN A 39 1.25 -17.07 -19.52
C GLN A 39 1.20 -18.43 -20.23
N GLN A 40 1.06 -19.54 -19.50
CA GLN A 40 0.97 -20.89 -20.11
C GLN A 40 -0.24 -21.01 -21.05
N TYR A 41 -1.34 -20.32 -20.72
CA TYR A 41 -2.54 -20.26 -21.56
C TYR A 41 -2.51 -19.14 -22.61
N ASN A 42 -1.37 -18.47 -22.83
CA ASN A 42 -1.23 -17.33 -23.75
C ASN A 42 -2.20 -16.16 -23.47
N VAL A 43 -2.72 -16.04 -22.24
CA VAL A 43 -3.68 -14.98 -21.90
C VAL A 43 -2.99 -13.62 -21.99
N LEU A 44 -1.80 -13.48 -21.41
CA LEU A 44 -1.02 -12.25 -21.40
C LEU A 44 -0.58 -11.82 -22.81
N THR A 45 -0.14 -12.77 -23.65
CA THR A 45 0.26 -12.49 -25.03
C THR A 45 -0.94 -12.08 -25.88
N THR A 46 -2.09 -12.73 -25.70
CA THR A 46 -3.37 -12.36 -26.35
C THR A 46 -3.85 -10.98 -25.90
N LEU A 47 -3.63 -10.63 -24.64
CA LEU A 47 -3.97 -9.33 -24.06
C LEU A 47 -3.15 -8.19 -24.68
N VAL A 48 -1.83 -8.36 -24.73
CA VAL A 48 -0.91 -7.35 -25.27
C VAL A 48 -1.04 -7.24 -26.79
N ALA A 49 -1.20 -8.36 -27.51
CA ALA A 49 -1.38 -8.35 -28.95
C ALA A 49 -2.78 -7.87 -29.37
N GLY A 50 -3.78 -8.06 -28.51
CA GLY A 50 -5.17 -7.67 -28.76
C GLY A 50 -5.44 -6.17 -28.60
N ASP A 51 -4.58 -5.46 -27.85
CA ASP A 51 -4.70 -4.02 -27.64
C ASP A 51 -3.72 -3.23 -28.52
N MET A 52 -4.21 -2.78 -29.68
CA MET A 52 -3.41 -1.97 -30.60
C MET A 52 -3.09 -0.58 -30.05
N THR A 53 -3.87 -0.08 -29.09
CA THR A 53 -3.70 1.25 -28.48
C THR A 53 -2.63 1.27 -27.39
N ARG A 54 -2.18 0.09 -26.96
CA ARG A 54 -1.14 -0.12 -25.93
C ARG A 54 -1.47 0.50 -24.57
N VAL A 55 -2.74 0.79 -24.31
CA VAL A 55 -3.22 1.32 -23.02
C VAL A 55 -3.07 0.25 -21.93
N SER A 56 -3.35 -1.01 -22.25
CA SER A 56 -3.09 -2.16 -21.37
C SER A 56 -1.63 -2.29 -20.93
N LEU A 57 -0.67 -1.96 -21.80
CA LEU A 57 0.76 -1.93 -21.47
C LEU A 57 1.05 -0.81 -20.47
N LEU A 58 0.49 0.38 -20.69
CA LEU A 58 0.61 1.51 -19.76
C LEU A 58 0.05 1.16 -18.37
N ILE A 59 -1.16 0.58 -18.30
CA ILE A 59 -1.78 0.09 -17.05
C ILE A 59 -0.85 -0.92 -16.36
N SER A 60 -0.31 -1.87 -17.12
CA SER A 60 0.59 -2.91 -16.59
C SER A 60 1.91 -2.33 -16.05
N LEU A 61 2.46 -1.31 -16.72
CA LEU A 61 3.67 -0.63 -16.26
C LEU A 61 3.44 0.11 -14.94
N ILE A 62 2.35 0.89 -14.87
CA ILE A 62 1.95 1.59 -13.64
C ILE A 62 1.74 0.59 -12.51
N PHE A 63 1.07 -0.53 -12.80
CA PHE A 63 0.88 -1.62 -11.84
C PHE A 63 2.21 -2.14 -11.31
N ILE A 64 3.18 -2.50 -12.16
CA ILE A 64 4.48 -3.06 -11.74
C ILE A 64 5.25 -2.07 -10.85
N VAL A 65 5.29 -0.79 -11.24
CA VAL A 65 5.97 0.26 -10.45
C VAL A 65 5.33 0.41 -9.08
N THR A 66 4.00 0.50 -9.04
CA THR A 66 3.24 0.69 -7.79
C THR A 66 3.32 -0.54 -6.90
N TRP A 67 3.28 -1.72 -7.49
CA TRP A 67 3.45 -2.99 -6.81
C TRP A 67 4.85 -3.13 -6.16
N GLY A 68 5.90 -2.76 -6.89
CA GLY A 68 7.26 -2.70 -6.34
C GLY A 68 7.38 -1.68 -5.21
N TYR A 69 6.78 -0.50 -5.36
CA TYR A 69 6.73 0.51 -4.30
C TYR A 69 6.02 0.00 -3.04
N CYS A 70 4.89 -0.70 -3.20
CA CYS A 70 4.18 -1.36 -2.10
C CYS A 70 5.09 -2.34 -1.34
N GLY A 71 5.91 -3.12 -2.05
CA GLY A 71 6.89 -4.03 -1.44
C GLY A 71 7.96 -3.31 -0.62
N ILE A 72 8.52 -2.22 -1.14
CA ILE A 72 9.49 -1.39 -0.42
C ILE A 72 8.86 -0.81 0.85
N ARG A 73 7.63 -0.28 0.77
CA ARG A 73 6.92 0.27 1.93
C ARG A 73 6.56 -0.80 2.96
N SER A 74 6.15 -1.99 2.53
CA SER A 74 5.90 -3.13 3.43
C SER A 74 7.17 -3.53 4.20
N ALA A 75 8.32 -3.56 3.51
CA ALA A 75 9.61 -3.82 4.16
C ALA A 75 9.99 -2.71 5.15
N TRP A 76 9.77 -1.45 4.79
CA TRP A 76 10.00 -0.31 5.68
C TRP A 76 9.15 -0.39 6.95
N LEU A 77 7.84 -0.66 6.81
CA LEU A 77 6.91 -0.76 7.94
C LEU A 77 7.23 -1.96 8.84
N SER A 78 7.68 -3.09 8.27
CA SER A 78 8.14 -4.24 9.06
C SER A 78 9.41 -3.90 9.85
N ARG A 79 10.36 -3.17 9.25
CA ARG A 79 11.57 -2.68 9.96
C ARG A 79 11.19 -1.73 11.10
N GLU A 80 10.21 -0.86 10.89
CA GLU A 80 9.74 0.08 11.90
C GLU A 80 9.08 -0.64 13.08
N THR A 81 8.20 -1.60 12.81
CA THR A 81 7.61 -2.48 13.83
C THR A 81 8.68 -3.22 14.64
N ALA A 82 9.70 -3.77 13.96
CA ALA A 82 10.79 -4.51 14.61
C ALA A 82 11.71 -3.61 15.46
N ARG A 83 11.88 -2.33 15.09
CA ARG A 83 12.57 -1.33 15.93
C ARG A 83 11.76 -1.03 17.17
N PHE A 84 10.47 -0.75 17.02
CA PHE A 84 9.59 -0.44 18.14
C PHE A 84 9.50 -1.61 19.14
N GLU A 85 9.41 -2.84 18.66
CA GLU A 85 9.36 -4.04 19.52
C GLU A 85 10.68 -4.32 20.26
N ARG A 86 11.81 -3.73 19.83
CA ARG A 86 13.05 -3.71 20.63
C ARG A 86 12.95 -2.72 21.78
N VAL A 87 12.43 -1.52 21.52
CA VAL A 87 12.21 -0.49 22.55
C VAL A 87 11.31 -1.02 23.67
N ILE A 88 10.19 -1.65 23.32
CA ILE A 88 9.27 -2.25 24.30
C ILE A 88 10.02 -3.27 25.16
N ARG A 89 10.76 -4.19 24.53
CA ARG A 89 11.49 -5.25 25.24
C ARG A 89 12.53 -4.67 26.19
N ASP A 90 13.27 -3.66 25.77
CA ASP A 90 14.29 -3.03 26.60
C ASP A 90 13.65 -2.33 27.82
N VAL A 91 12.52 -1.64 27.62
CA VAL A 91 11.77 -0.99 28.71
C VAL A 91 11.12 -2.02 29.65
N ASP A 92 10.56 -3.10 29.14
CA ASP A 92 10.03 -4.21 29.95
C ASP A 92 11.13 -4.87 30.79
N ASN A 93 12.37 -4.89 30.29
CA ASN A 93 13.56 -5.35 31.02
C ASN A 93 14.08 -4.33 32.05
N GLY A 94 13.39 -3.20 32.23
CA GLY A 94 13.71 -2.17 33.22
C GLY A 94 14.54 -1.00 32.70
N ALA A 95 14.80 -0.91 31.40
CA ALA A 95 15.52 0.23 30.82
C ALA A 95 14.71 1.52 30.94
N ARG A 96 15.41 2.62 31.25
CA ARG A 96 14.77 3.95 31.34
C ARG A 96 14.80 4.63 29.98
N LEU A 97 13.65 5.15 29.57
CA LEU A 97 13.53 6.04 28.43
C LEU A 97 14.00 7.44 28.83
N GLN A 98 15.01 7.93 28.13
CA GLN A 98 15.52 9.28 28.29
C GLN A 98 15.65 9.94 26.92
N ARG A 99 15.86 11.25 26.91
CA ARG A 99 16.15 12.02 25.71
C ARG A 99 17.57 12.52 25.81
N SER A 100 18.36 12.26 24.78
CA SER A 100 19.71 12.82 24.62
C SER A 100 19.64 14.33 24.39
N ASP A 101 20.71 15.05 24.74
CA ASP A 101 20.88 16.49 24.45
C ASP A 101 20.76 16.81 22.94
N THR A 102 21.01 15.83 22.09
CA THR A 102 20.85 15.92 20.62
C THR A 102 19.41 15.79 20.14
N GLY A 103 18.44 15.55 21.04
CA GLY A 103 17.03 15.38 20.72
C GLY A 103 16.61 13.94 20.38
N ALA A 104 17.56 13.00 20.30
CA ALA A 104 17.29 11.60 20.03
C ALA A 104 16.79 10.85 21.28
N LEU A 105 15.97 9.81 21.08
CA LEU A 105 15.56 8.90 22.14
C LEU A 105 16.75 8.04 22.57
N THR A 106 17.04 8.01 23.88
CA THR A 106 18.01 7.09 24.47
C THR A 106 17.30 6.06 25.34
N VAL A 107 17.71 4.80 25.18
CA VAL A 107 17.30 3.70 26.04
C VAL A 107 18.55 3.19 26.75
N ASP A 108 18.64 3.41 28.05
CA ASP A 108 19.82 3.04 28.86
C ASP A 108 21.15 3.54 28.24
N ASP A 109 21.19 4.86 27.95
CA ASP A 109 22.31 5.57 27.30
C ASP A 109 22.67 5.15 25.86
N ARG A 110 21.88 4.26 25.24
CA ARG A 110 22.03 3.93 23.82
C ARG A 110 21.13 4.82 22.97
N ILE A 111 21.74 5.58 22.06
CA ILE A 111 21.00 6.38 21.06
C ILE A 111 20.25 5.42 20.12
N GLN A 112 18.93 5.56 20.08
CA GLN A 112 18.10 4.75 19.23
C GLN A 112 18.06 5.35 17.80
N PRO A 113 18.06 4.51 16.74
CA PRO A 113 18.02 5.01 15.36
C PRO A 113 16.75 5.83 15.09
N GLU A 114 16.83 6.82 14.20
CA GLU A 114 15.65 7.59 13.78
C GLU A 114 14.56 6.68 13.21
N SER A 115 13.40 6.76 13.86
CA SER A 115 12.22 5.93 13.66
C SER A 115 11.01 6.83 13.94
N ALA A 116 9.88 6.55 13.29
CA ALA A 116 8.63 7.25 13.56
C ALA A 116 8.22 7.09 15.05
N ALA A 117 8.40 5.88 15.60
CA ALA A 117 8.18 5.61 17.01
C ALA A 117 9.18 6.34 17.92
N SER A 118 10.47 6.36 17.58
CA SER A 118 11.48 7.05 18.41
C SER A 118 11.29 8.57 18.42
N ALA A 119 10.93 9.15 17.28
CA ALA A 119 10.61 10.56 17.15
C ALA A 119 9.36 10.92 17.99
N TYR A 120 8.31 10.11 17.91
CA TYR A 120 7.08 10.27 18.70
C TYR A 120 7.36 10.23 20.22
N LEU A 121 8.10 9.21 20.68
CA LEU A 121 8.46 9.07 22.09
C LEU A 121 9.37 10.22 22.56
N ALA A 122 10.32 10.67 21.74
CA ALA A 122 11.18 11.80 22.06
C ALA A 122 10.41 13.12 22.17
N SER A 123 9.38 13.33 21.35
CA SER A 123 8.49 14.50 21.47
C SER A 123 7.60 14.45 22.72
N LEU A 124 7.09 13.28 23.11
CA LEU A 124 6.33 13.14 24.36
C LEU A 124 7.21 13.38 25.60
N LEU A 125 8.45 12.87 25.60
CA LEU A 125 9.42 13.16 26.66
C LEU A 125 9.76 14.66 26.74
N GLN A 126 9.81 15.35 25.60
CA GLN A 126 9.98 16.80 25.58
C GLN A 126 8.84 17.50 26.32
N LEU A 127 7.59 17.18 25.96
CA LEU A 127 6.39 17.75 26.57
C LEU A 127 6.32 17.53 28.08
N ARG A 128 6.83 16.37 28.54
CA ARG A 128 6.92 16.04 29.96
C ARG A 128 8.01 16.84 30.69
N SER A 129 9.16 17.05 30.04
CA SER A 129 10.31 17.74 30.63
C SER A 129 10.19 19.27 30.61
N HIS A 130 9.62 19.81 29.53
CA HIS A 130 9.42 21.23 29.29
C HIS A 130 7.96 21.40 28.85
N ARG A 131 7.17 22.15 29.62
CA ARG A 131 5.75 22.46 29.33
C ARG A 131 5.52 23.25 28.03
N ASP A 132 6.57 23.50 27.24
CA ASP A 132 6.58 24.27 25.98
C ASP A 132 6.60 23.37 24.71
N GLY A 133 6.20 22.11 24.82
CA GLY A 133 6.07 21.22 23.66
C GLY A 133 4.74 21.38 22.90
N PRO A 134 4.66 20.90 21.65
CA PRO A 134 3.42 20.87 20.89
C PRO A 134 2.35 19.99 21.58
N PRO A 135 1.05 20.32 21.45
CA PRO A 135 -0.02 19.60 22.14
C PRO A 135 -0.02 18.10 21.81
N PRO A 136 -0.42 17.21 22.75
CA PRO A 136 -0.35 15.76 22.58
C PRO A 136 -1.02 15.26 21.29
N ASP A 137 -2.15 15.86 20.91
CA ASP A 137 -2.91 15.50 19.72
C ASP A 137 -2.10 15.71 18.44
N THR A 138 -1.38 16.83 18.33
CA THR A 138 -0.54 17.12 17.16
C THR A 138 0.61 16.14 16.99
N VAL A 139 1.12 15.59 18.10
CA VAL A 139 2.20 14.59 18.08
C VAL A 139 1.66 13.24 17.59
N VAL A 140 0.43 12.89 17.94
CA VAL A 140 -0.27 11.71 17.43
C VAL A 140 -0.60 11.87 15.93
N ASP A 141 -1.04 13.05 15.52
CA ASP A 141 -1.35 13.35 14.12
C ASP A 141 -0.11 13.24 13.24
N VAL A 142 1.03 13.80 13.68
CA VAL A 142 2.31 13.69 12.95
C VAL A 142 2.77 12.23 12.85
N LEU A 143 2.53 11.40 13.87
CA LEU A 143 2.83 9.97 13.82
C LEU A 143 1.95 9.26 12.78
N GLY A 144 0.64 9.55 12.79
CA GLY A 144 -0.32 9.05 11.82
C GLY A 144 0.09 9.42 10.39
N GLU A 145 0.39 10.69 10.15
CA GLU A 145 0.84 11.20 8.85
C GLU A 145 2.11 10.49 8.36
N ARG A 146 3.11 10.29 9.24
CA ARG A 146 4.35 9.58 8.86
C ARG A 146 4.14 8.10 8.52
N LEU A 147 3.17 7.45 9.15
CA LEU A 147 2.88 6.03 8.92
C LEU A 147 1.94 5.82 7.73
N ALA A 148 0.90 6.65 7.57
CA ALA A 148 -0.18 6.48 6.61
C ALA A 148 -0.05 7.36 5.35
N GLY A 149 0.64 8.51 5.40
CA GLY A 149 0.64 9.49 4.29
C GLY A 149 1.19 8.95 2.97
N ALA A 150 2.07 7.95 3.00
CA ALA A 150 2.57 7.31 1.78
C ALA A 150 1.59 6.33 1.12
N HIS A 151 0.51 5.93 1.81
CA HIS A 151 -0.49 5.01 1.29
C HIS A 151 -1.56 5.72 0.46
N GLU A 152 -1.80 7.02 0.72
CA GLU A 152 -2.74 7.83 -0.04
C GLU A 152 -2.42 7.85 -1.54
N MET A 153 -1.14 8.00 -1.88
CA MET A 153 -0.66 7.93 -3.27
C MET A 153 -0.95 6.57 -3.91
N GLY A 154 -0.88 5.49 -3.14
CA GLY A 154 -1.24 4.15 -3.59
C GLY A 154 -2.71 4.01 -3.94
N TRP A 155 -3.58 4.48 -3.04
CA TRP A 155 -5.03 4.50 -3.26
C TRP A 155 -5.43 5.38 -4.45
N PHE A 156 -4.77 6.51 -4.64
CA PHE A 156 -4.95 7.35 -5.81
C PHE A 156 -4.63 6.57 -7.10
N ILE A 157 -3.52 5.86 -7.14
CA ILE A 157 -3.13 5.05 -8.31
C ILE A 157 -4.13 3.90 -8.55
N CYS A 158 -4.59 3.21 -7.50
CA CYS A 158 -5.64 2.20 -7.63
C CYS A 158 -6.91 2.79 -8.31
N GLY A 159 -7.33 3.97 -7.87
CA GLY A 159 -8.45 4.69 -8.49
C GLY A 159 -8.16 5.13 -9.92
N ALA A 160 -6.92 5.52 -10.24
CA ALA A 160 -6.50 5.87 -11.58
C ALA A 160 -6.52 4.67 -12.53
N LEU A 161 -6.11 3.48 -12.08
CA LEU A 161 -6.13 2.24 -12.89
C LEU A 161 -7.56 1.84 -13.29
N ILE A 162 -8.53 1.98 -12.37
CA ILE A 162 -9.95 1.75 -12.68
C ILE A 162 -10.42 2.74 -13.75
N LYS A 163 -10.15 4.04 -13.56
CA LYS A 163 -10.53 5.09 -14.50
C LYS A 163 -9.87 4.89 -15.87
N LEU A 164 -8.61 4.45 -15.90
CA LEU A 164 -7.88 4.17 -17.14
C LEU A 164 -8.45 2.92 -17.84
N GLY A 165 -8.86 1.89 -17.08
CA GLY A 165 -9.58 0.73 -17.61
C GLY A 165 -10.94 1.08 -18.22
N LEU A 166 -11.68 2.00 -17.60
CA LEU A 166 -12.94 2.53 -18.15
C LEU A 166 -12.68 3.40 -19.39
N LEU A 167 -11.63 4.23 -19.38
CA LEU A 167 -11.20 5.02 -20.53
C LEU A 167 -10.86 4.12 -21.74
N GLY A 168 -10.33 2.93 -21.49
CA GLY A 168 -10.16 1.88 -22.50
C GLY A 168 -11.44 1.52 -23.26
N THR A 169 -12.61 1.52 -22.59
CA THR A 169 -13.89 1.26 -23.27
C THR A 169 -14.26 2.38 -24.24
N VAL A 170 -14.07 3.64 -23.81
CA VAL A 170 -14.31 4.81 -24.64
C VAL A 170 -13.39 4.79 -25.85
N ILE A 171 -12.10 4.49 -25.66
CA ILE A 171 -11.14 4.34 -26.76
C ILE A 171 -11.57 3.21 -27.71
N GLY A 172 -11.95 2.05 -27.19
CA GLY A 172 -12.39 0.92 -28.01
C GLY A 172 -13.62 1.25 -28.85
N PHE A 173 -14.58 2.00 -28.29
CA PHE A 173 -15.73 2.51 -29.05
C PHE A 173 -15.34 3.54 -30.11
N ILE A 174 -14.39 4.43 -29.83
CA ILE A 174 -13.87 5.38 -30.82
C ILE A 174 -13.22 4.62 -31.99
N VAL A 175 -12.38 3.62 -31.71
CA VAL A 175 -11.75 2.77 -32.73
C VAL A 175 -12.82 2.03 -33.56
N MET A 176 -13.85 1.49 -32.92
CA MET A 176 -14.97 0.84 -33.59
C MET A 176 -15.67 1.82 -34.55
N LEU A 177 -16.06 3.01 -34.08
CA LEU A 177 -16.76 4.01 -34.91
C LEU A 177 -15.87 4.56 -36.04
N ALA A 178 -14.56 4.68 -35.83
CA ALA A 178 -13.63 5.11 -36.87
C ALA A 178 -13.64 4.18 -38.09
N THR A 179 -13.77 2.87 -37.87
CA THR A 179 -13.82 1.88 -38.97
C THR A 179 -15.12 1.95 -39.77
N VAL A 180 -16.23 2.35 -39.12
CA VAL A 180 -17.50 2.62 -39.80
C VAL A 180 -17.40 3.82 -40.73
N ASN A 181 -16.75 4.90 -40.27
CA ASN A 181 -16.59 6.13 -41.05
C ASN A 181 -15.61 5.99 -42.24
N SER A 182 -14.64 5.08 -42.17
CA SER A 182 -13.64 4.91 -43.23
C SER A 182 -14.14 4.16 -44.47
N THR A 183 -15.35 3.59 -44.42
CA THR A 183 -15.84 2.68 -45.47
C THR A 183 -16.78 3.43 -46.43
N GLN A 184 -16.26 3.86 -47.58
CA GLN A 184 -16.99 4.68 -48.58
C GLN A 184 -17.74 3.85 -49.65
N SER A 185 -17.53 2.53 -49.71
CA SER A 185 -18.22 1.61 -50.62
C SER A 185 -18.66 0.34 -49.89
N PHE A 186 -19.87 -0.16 -50.17
CA PHE A 186 -20.43 -1.37 -49.55
C PHE A 186 -20.20 -2.61 -50.42
N ASP A 187 -18.95 -2.89 -50.78
CA ASP A 187 -18.57 -4.16 -51.40
C ASP A 187 -18.30 -5.24 -50.33
N VAL A 188 -18.29 -6.53 -50.70
CA VAL A 188 -18.09 -7.67 -49.79
C VAL A 188 -16.79 -7.52 -48.98
N ALA A 189 -15.71 -7.03 -49.60
CA ALA A 189 -14.43 -6.77 -48.93
C ALA A 189 -14.54 -5.66 -47.86
N ALA A 190 -15.36 -4.65 -48.12
CA ALA A 190 -15.59 -3.54 -47.22
C ALA A 190 -16.40 -3.97 -45.98
N ILE A 191 -17.39 -4.84 -46.16
CA ILE A 191 -18.15 -5.45 -45.06
C ILE A 191 -17.25 -6.32 -44.18
N GLN A 192 -16.34 -7.10 -44.77
CA GLN A 192 -15.37 -7.89 -43.99
C GLN A 192 -14.43 -6.98 -43.16
N GLN A 193 -13.94 -5.88 -43.74
CA GLN A 193 -13.09 -4.92 -43.02
C GLN A 193 -13.85 -4.23 -41.87
N LEU A 194 -15.12 -3.87 -42.07
CA LEU A 194 -15.99 -3.35 -41.02
C LEU A 194 -16.12 -4.32 -39.85
N LEU A 195 -16.40 -5.60 -40.13
CA LEU A 195 -16.53 -6.63 -39.08
C LEU A 195 -15.23 -6.82 -38.28
N VAL A 196 -14.08 -6.84 -38.96
CA VAL A 196 -12.77 -6.94 -38.29
C VAL A 196 -12.50 -5.71 -37.43
N GLY A 197 -12.74 -4.51 -37.95
CA GLY A 197 -12.57 -3.25 -37.24
C GLY A 197 -13.45 -3.12 -36.00
N MET A 198 -14.70 -3.55 -36.11
CA MET A 198 -15.63 -3.58 -34.98
C MET A 198 -15.19 -4.58 -33.89
N SER A 199 -14.79 -5.79 -34.30
CA SER A 199 -14.24 -6.80 -33.39
C SER A 199 -12.98 -6.30 -32.67
N GLN A 200 -12.15 -5.52 -33.38
CA GLN A 200 -10.94 -4.92 -32.82
C GLN A 200 -11.25 -3.86 -31.76
N GLY A 201 -12.15 -2.90 -32.06
CA GLY A 201 -12.55 -1.88 -31.10
C GLY A 201 -13.16 -2.49 -29.83
N MET A 202 -14.01 -3.50 -29.99
CA MET A 202 -14.58 -4.25 -28.86
C MET A 202 -13.50 -4.97 -28.03
N ARG A 203 -12.53 -5.60 -28.69
CA ARG A 203 -11.43 -6.30 -28.01
C ARG A 203 -10.55 -5.35 -27.20
N VAL A 204 -10.22 -4.19 -27.75
CA VAL A 204 -9.49 -3.12 -27.02
C VAL A 204 -10.27 -2.71 -25.78
N ALA A 205 -11.58 -2.48 -25.89
CA ALA A 205 -12.43 -2.11 -24.76
C ALA A 205 -12.40 -3.18 -23.65
N LEU A 206 -12.73 -4.43 -23.99
CA LEU A 206 -12.86 -5.51 -23.02
C LEU A 206 -11.52 -5.82 -22.32
N TYR A 207 -10.43 -5.93 -23.08
CA TYR A 207 -9.13 -6.27 -22.52
C TYR A 207 -8.56 -5.15 -21.65
N THR A 208 -8.66 -3.89 -22.08
CA THR A 208 -8.15 -2.77 -21.29
C THR A 208 -8.92 -2.63 -19.96
N THR A 209 -10.24 -2.82 -19.99
CA THR A 209 -11.06 -2.81 -18.77
C THR A 209 -10.72 -3.98 -17.85
N LEU A 210 -10.54 -5.18 -18.40
CA LEU A 210 -10.18 -6.35 -17.60
C LEU A 210 -8.84 -6.16 -16.89
N VAL A 211 -7.82 -5.62 -17.58
CA VAL A 211 -6.51 -5.33 -16.96
C VAL A 211 -6.66 -4.25 -15.91
N GLY A 212 -7.34 -3.14 -16.22
CA GLY A 212 -7.52 -2.03 -15.29
C GLY A 212 -8.18 -2.47 -13.98
N LEU A 213 -9.27 -3.24 -14.06
CA LEU A 213 -9.99 -3.74 -12.89
C LEU A 213 -9.20 -4.80 -12.12
N THR A 214 -8.56 -5.75 -12.82
CA THR A 214 -7.81 -6.83 -12.16
C THR A 214 -6.57 -6.26 -11.45
N THR A 215 -5.81 -5.40 -12.11
CA THR A 215 -4.63 -4.75 -11.52
C THR A 215 -5.00 -3.84 -10.35
N SER A 216 -6.07 -3.04 -10.48
CA SER A 216 -6.54 -2.21 -9.37
C SER A 216 -7.01 -3.05 -8.18
N MET A 217 -7.72 -4.16 -8.43
CA MET A 217 -8.22 -5.02 -7.35
C MET A 217 -7.07 -5.65 -6.57
N VAL A 218 -6.05 -6.15 -7.26
CA VAL A 218 -4.85 -6.73 -6.62
C VAL A 218 -4.12 -5.68 -5.79
N LEU A 219 -3.89 -4.48 -6.34
CA LEU A 219 -3.22 -3.40 -5.60
C LEU A 219 -4.05 -2.92 -4.41
N SER A 220 -5.36 -2.71 -4.57
CA SER A 220 -6.26 -2.30 -3.48
C SER A 220 -6.20 -3.27 -2.30
N LEU A 221 -6.15 -4.59 -2.57
CA LEU A 221 -5.99 -5.58 -1.51
C LEU A 221 -4.64 -5.45 -0.78
N GLN A 222 -3.55 -5.22 -1.50
CA GLN A 222 -2.22 -5.03 -0.89
C GLN A 222 -2.16 -3.76 -0.05
N TYR A 223 -2.69 -2.64 -0.55
CA TYR A 223 -2.75 -1.39 0.20
C TYR A 223 -3.65 -1.49 1.44
N LEU A 224 -4.79 -2.17 1.34
CA LEU A 224 -5.66 -2.43 2.50
C LEU A 224 -4.92 -3.17 3.64
N LEU A 225 -4.10 -4.16 3.30
CA LEU A 225 -3.30 -4.88 4.29
C LEU A 225 -2.20 -3.99 4.88
N LEU A 226 -1.59 -3.13 4.07
CA LEU A 226 -0.55 -2.21 4.50
C LEU A 226 -1.11 -1.12 5.43
N ASP A 227 -2.30 -0.59 5.13
CA ASP A 227 -3.02 0.35 6.00
C ASP A 227 -3.33 -0.28 7.35
N ARG A 228 -3.94 -1.47 7.34
CA ARG A 228 -4.22 -2.21 8.59
C ARG A 228 -2.97 -2.48 9.41
N ALA A 229 -1.82 -2.67 8.77
CA ALA A 229 -0.56 -2.86 9.45
C ALA A 229 -0.05 -1.54 10.08
N ALA A 230 -0.17 -0.41 9.37
CA ALA A 230 0.20 0.90 9.88
C ALA A 230 -0.69 1.32 11.05
N ASP A 231 -2.01 1.15 10.94
CA ASP A 231 -2.98 1.43 12.01
C ASP A 231 -2.67 0.63 13.28
N ARG A 232 -2.36 -0.66 13.13
CA ARG A 232 -1.96 -1.52 14.25
C ARG A 232 -0.67 -1.06 14.90
N LEU A 233 0.30 -0.59 14.11
CA LEU A 233 1.56 -0.07 14.65
C LEU A 233 1.31 1.24 15.40
N GLN A 234 0.56 2.18 14.82
CA GLN A 234 0.20 3.44 15.47
C GLN A 234 -0.53 3.21 16.78
N ALA A 235 -1.56 2.36 16.79
CA ALA A 235 -2.31 2.02 18.00
C ALA A 235 -1.39 1.44 19.09
N ARG A 236 -0.48 0.53 18.74
CA ARG A 236 0.49 -0.04 19.69
C ARG A 236 1.45 1.01 20.26
N ILE A 237 1.92 1.95 19.44
CA ILE A 237 2.81 3.03 19.89
C ILE A 237 2.07 3.94 20.89
N VAL A 238 0.84 4.33 20.58
CA VAL A 238 0.02 5.18 21.45
C VAL A 238 -0.33 4.48 22.77
N THR A 239 -0.78 3.22 22.73
CA THR A 239 -1.08 2.45 23.96
C THR A 239 0.16 2.30 24.84
N PHE A 240 1.32 2.01 24.25
CA PHE A 240 2.57 1.91 25.01
C PHE A 240 2.95 3.23 25.69
N ALA A 241 2.78 4.37 24.99
CA ALA A 241 3.04 5.68 25.58
C ALA A 241 2.09 5.99 26.75
N GLN A 242 0.82 5.59 26.66
CA GLN A 242 -0.15 5.72 27.75
C GLN A 242 0.22 4.85 28.95
N ASP A 243 0.60 3.59 28.74
CA ASP A 243 1.01 2.66 29.80
C ASP A 243 2.24 3.19 30.58
N GLN A 244 3.19 3.83 29.88
CA GLN A 244 4.36 4.49 30.46
C GLN A 244 4.06 5.86 31.09
N ARG A 245 2.78 6.29 31.09
CA ARG A 245 2.32 7.62 31.56
C ARG A 245 3.05 8.78 30.90
N LEU A 246 3.36 8.64 29.61
CA LEU A 246 4.01 9.67 28.80
C LEU A 246 3.00 10.59 28.07
N GLY A 247 1.73 10.20 28.03
CA GLY A 247 0.61 10.99 27.52
C GLY A 247 -0.35 11.44 28.61
#